data_AF-A0A7C7XE69-F1
#
_entry.id   AF-A0A7C7XE69-F1
#
_cell.length_a   1.000
_cell.length_b   1.000
_cell.length_c   1.000
_cell.angle_alpha   90.00
_cell.angle_beta   90.00
_cell.angle_gamma   90.00
#
_symmetry.space_group_name_H-M   'P 1'
#
loop_
_entity.id
_entity.type
_entity.pdbx_description
1 polymer ?
#
loop_
_entity_poly.entity_id
_entity_poly.type
_entity_poly.pdbx_seq_one_letter_code
_entity_poly.pdbx_strand_id
1 'polypeptide(L)'
;VAGVTVHQGFHKDYYLSNDSIDKFTEKTLLLSTPPIRIGVQVVDIDGTKIGKVKKLHRHPDTNELEYIEIPTGLLHKKLISKSDIWGIGEKIILNFTKKEFSKLE
;
A
#
# COMPACT_ATOMS: atom_id res chain seq x y z
N VAL A 1 -20.90 10.23 11.66
CA VAL A 1 -19.56 9.93 11.12
C VAL A 1 -18.94 8.88 12.02
N ALA A 2 -18.61 7.69 11.53
CA ALA A 2 -18.00 6.64 12.34
C ALA A 2 -16.75 6.11 11.63
N GLY A 3 -15.59 6.68 11.96
CA GLY A 3 -14.29 6.06 11.70
C GLY A 3 -13.74 5.47 12.99
N VAL A 4 -12.55 4.90 12.93
CA VAL A 4 -11.94 4.21 14.08
C VAL A 4 -10.55 4.77 14.35
N THR A 5 -10.31 5.20 15.58
CA THR A 5 -8.95 5.46 16.05
C THR A 5 -8.31 4.16 16.49
N VAL A 6 -7.17 3.82 15.91
CA VAL A 6 -6.40 2.63 16.23
C VAL A 6 -5.21 3.03 17.09
N HIS A 7 -5.18 2.52 18.31
CA HIS A 7 -4.04 2.66 19.22
C HIS A 7 -2.97 1.60 18.89
N GLN A 8 -1.76 2.03 18.55
CA GLN A 8 -0.66 1.13 18.17
C GLN A 8 0.45 1.11 19.23
N GLY A 9 0.09 0.84 20.49
CA GLY A 9 1.05 0.69 21.59
C GLY A 9 1.93 1.93 21.76
N PHE A 10 3.26 1.78 21.57
CA PHE A 10 4.23 2.88 21.68
C PHE A 10 4.27 3.82 20.46
N HIS A 11 3.53 3.52 19.40
CA HIS A 11 3.42 4.40 18.23
C HIS A 11 2.24 5.35 18.37
N LYS A 12 2.21 6.39 17.54
CA LYS A 12 1.09 7.34 17.49
C LYS A 12 -0.20 6.61 17.10
N ASP A 13 -1.29 7.02 17.73
CA ASP A 13 -2.64 6.66 17.32
C ASP A 13 -2.89 7.15 15.89
N TYR A 14 -3.65 6.37 15.12
CA TYR A 14 -4.03 6.77 13.77
C TYR A 14 -5.51 6.51 13.51
N TYR A 15 -6.06 7.28 12.58
CA TYR A 15 -7.49 7.25 12.29
C TYR A 15 -7.77 6.52 10.97
N LEU A 16 -8.66 5.52 11.02
CA LEU A 16 -9.25 4.89 9.85
C LEU A 16 -10.55 5.59 9.52
N SER A 17 -10.60 6.19 8.33
CA SER A 17 -11.82 6.80 7.80
C SER A 17 -12.89 5.75 7.53
N ASN A 18 -14.15 6.19 7.48
CA ASN A 18 -15.29 5.32 7.17
C ASN A 18 -15.12 4.59 5.82
N ASP A 19 -14.45 5.21 4.85
CA ASP A 19 -14.22 4.62 3.52
C ASP A 19 -13.27 3.41 3.56
N SER A 20 -12.47 3.29 4.62
CA SER A 20 -11.60 2.14 4.86
C SER A 20 -12.33 0.95 5.49
N ILE A 21 -13.60 1.13 5.87
CA ILE A 21 -14.39 0.17 6.66
C ILE A 21 -15.51 -0.39 5.80
N ASP A 22 -15.48 -1.70 5.59
CA ASP A 22 -16.57 -2.41 4.91
C ASP A 22 -17.72 -2.68 5.89
N LYS A 23 -17.37 -3.25 7.05
CA LYS A 23 -18.37 -3.69 8.04
C LYS A 23 -17.80 -3.74 9.45
N PHE A 24 -18.58 -3.25 10.40
CA PHE A 24 -18.39 -3.56 11.81
C PHE A 24 -19.12 -4.87 12.16
N THR A 25 -18.48 -5.74 12.93
CA THR A 25 -19.11 -6.87 13.60
C THR A 25 -19.03 -6.68 15.11
N GLU A 26 -19.66 -7.57 15.88
CA GLU A 26 -19.63 -7.49 17.36
C GLU A 26 -18.22 -7.53 17.94
N LYS A 27 -17.26 -8.17 17.24
CA LYS A 27 -15.90 -8.41 17.76
C LYS A 27 -14.79 -7.86 16.89
N THR A 28 -15.06 -7.60 15.61
CA THR A 28 -14.04 -7.24 14.63
C THR A 28 -14.52 -6.17 13.66
N LEU A 29 -13.58 -5.58 12.95
CA LEU A 29 -13.83 -4.67 11.84
C LEU A 29 -13.28 -5.28 10.55
N LEU A 30 -14.08 -5.27 9.49
CA LEU A 30 -13.67 -5.66 8.14
C LEU A 30 -13.28 -4.41 7.34
N LEU A 31 -12.12 -4.49 6.69
CA LEU A 31 -11.61 -3.41 5.84
C LEU A 31 -12.19 -3.53 4.43
N SER A 32 -12.55 -2.40 3.84
CA SER A 32 -13.06 -2.29 2.46
C SER A 32 -11.98 -2.56 1.41
N THR A 33 -10.72 -2.36 1.77
CA THR A 33 -9.57 -2.61 0.90
C THR A 33 -8.57 -3.53 1.60
N PRO A 34 -7.99 -4.52 0.89
CA PRO A 34 -6.96 -5.36 1.45
C PRO A 34 -5.75 -4.50 1.87
N PRO A 35 -5.18 -4.71 3.07
CA PRO A 35 -4.03 -3.95 3.48
C PRO A 35 -2.81 -4.31 2.62
N ILE A 36 -2.10 -3.30 2.12
CA ILE A 36 -0.80 -3.51 1.49
C ILE A 36 0.22 -3.93 2.57
N ARG A 37 0.96 -5.00 2.29
CA ARG A 37 1.96 -5.60 3.18
C ARG A 37 3.35 -5.62 2.53
N ILE A 38 4.39 -5.62 3.36
CA ILE A 38 5.75 -5.88 2.92
C ILE A 38 5.85 -7.30 2.34
N GLY A 39 6.67 -7.48 1.31
CA GLY A 39 6.92 -8.76 0.64
C GLY A 39 5.89 -9.13 -0.43
N VAL A 40 4.77 -8.40 -0.54
CA VAL A 40 3.76 -8.60 -1.58
C VAL A 40 4.37 -8.36 -2.96
N GLN A 41 4.02 -9.21 -3.93
CA GLN A 41 4.50 -9.10 -5.31
C GLN A 41 3.91 -7.86 -5.98
N VAL A 42 4.74 -7.15 -6.72
CA VAL A 42 4.33 -6.04 -7.58
C VAL A 42 4.46 -6.47 -9.04
N VAL A 43 3.39 -6.26 -9.80
CA VAL A 43 3.32 -6.48 -11.24
C VAL A 43 2.93 -5.20 -11.96
N ASP A 44 3.27 -5.11 -13.23
CA ASP A 44 2.78 -4.05 -14.10
C ASP A 44 1.33 -4.28 -14.54
N ILE A 45 0.76 -3.35 -15.31
CA ILE A 45 -0.62 -3.43 -15.78
C ILE A 45 -0.92 -4.67 -16.63
N ASP A 46 0.09 -5.22 -17.31
CA ASP A 46 -0.01 -6.45 -18.13
C ASP A 46 0.23 -7.73 -17.30
N GLY A 47 0.48 -7.60 -16.01
CA GLY A 47 0.76 -8.71 -15.10
C GLY A 47 2.22 -9.18 -15.09
N THR A 48 3.13 -8.47 -15.77
CA THR A 48 4.56 -8.76 -15.77
C THR A 48 5.18 -8.44 -14.42
N LYS A 49 5.99 -9.36 -13.87
CA LYS A 49 6.67 -9.16 -12.59
C LYS A 49 7.64 -7.97 -12.63
N ILE A 50 7.42 -7.03 -11.72
CA ILE A 50 8.32 -5.92 -11.40
C ILE A 50 9.22 -6.30 -10.23
N GLY A 51 8.64 -6.73 -9.11
CA GLY A 51 9.40 -6.97 -7.89
C GLY A 51 8.53 -7.33 -6.69
N LYS A 52 8.97 -6.91 -5.50
CA LYS A 52 8.22 -7.05 -4.24
C LYS A 52 8.34 -5.77 -3.43
N VAL A 53 7.33 -5.49 -2.62
CA VAL A 53 7.38 -4.36 -1.68
C VAL A 53 8.43 -4.61 -0.60
N LYS A 54 9.38 -3.70 -0.44
CA LYS A 54 10.39 -3.75 0.62
C LYS A 54 10.01 -2.89 1.82
N LYS A 55 9.41 -1.73 1.59
CA LYS A 55 9.02 -0.79 2.65
C LYS A 55 7.73 -0.06 2.28
N LEU A 56 6.94 0.28 3.29
CA LEU A 56 5.77 1.13 3.19
C LEU A 56 6.11 2.48 3.81
N HIS A 57 5.92 3.56 3.05
CA HIS A 57 6.07 4.93 3.53
C HIS A 57 4.68 5.50 3.76
N ARG A 58 4.40 5.85 5.01
CA ARG A 58 3.09 6.30 5.45
C ARG A 58 3.20 7.70 6.03
N HIS A 59 2.17 8.52 5.83
CA HIS A 59 2.09 9.84 6.43
C HIS A 59 2.16 9.71 7.96
N PRO A 60 3.03 10.49 8.65
CA PRO A 60 3.32 10.28 10.07
C PRO A 60 2.13 10.51 11.01
N ASP A 61 1.16 11.33 10.59
CA ASP A 61 0.02 11.68 11.46
C ASP A 61 -1.29 10.97 11.09
N THR A 62 -1.45 10.52 9.85
CA THR A 62 -2.69 9.83 9.40
C THR A 62 -2.48 8.34 9.17
N ASN A 63 -1.22 7.90 9.13
CA ASN A 63 -0.81 6.53 8.79
C ASN A 63 -1.29 6.06 7.39
N GLU A 64 -1.74 6.99 6.55
CA GLU A 64 -2.11 6.70 5.18
C GLU A 64 -0.88 6.33 4.36
N LEU A 65 -1.01 5.33 3.49
CA LEU A 65 0.07 4.94 2.59
C LEU A 65 0.27 6.01 1.52
N GLU A 66 1.48 6.55 1.44
CA GLU A 66 1.86 7.50 0.40
C GLU A 66 2.65 6.79 -0.71
N TYR A 67 3.66 5.99 -0.33
CA TYR A 67 4.53 5.30 -1.27
C TYR A 67 4.82 3.86 -0.85
N ILE A 68 4.99 2.98 -1.84
CA ILE A 68 5.68 1.69 -1.67
C ILE A 68 7.10 1.79 -2.20
N GLU A 69 8.05 1.19 -1.49
CA GLU A 69 9.43 1.07 -1.94
C GLU A 69 9.65 -0.28 -2.60
N ILE A 70 10.13 -0.26 -3.84
CA ILE A 70 10.47 -1.47 -4.61
C ILE A 70 11.98 -1.44 -4.93
N PRO A 71 12.76 -2.45 -4.52
CA PRO A 71 14.17 -2.54 -4.87
C PRO A 71 14.32 -2.89 -6.35
N THR A 72 15.18 -2.17 -7.07
CA THR A 72 15.48 -2.38 -8.49
C THR A 72 16.89 -2.88 -8.75
N GLY A 73 17.68 -3.08 -7.68
CA GLY A 73 19.02 -3.65 -7.68
C GLY A 73 19.52 -3.80 -6.24
N LEU A 74 20.83 -3.98 -6.05
CA LEU A 74 21.42 -4.05 -4.70
C LEU A 74 21.32 -2.71 -3.95
N LEU A 75 21.55 -1.60 -4.66
CA LEU A 75 21.60 -0.25 -4.08
C LEU A 75 20.46 0.66 -4.56
N HIS A 76 19.80 0.29 -5.66
CA HIS A 76 18.74 1.11 -6.25
C HIS A 76 17.36 0.67 -5.78
N LYS A 77 16.50 1.66 -5.59
CA LYS A 77 15.12 1.52 -5.16
C LYS A 77 14.27 2.58 -5.84
N LYS A 78 13.01 2.26 -6.07
CA LYS A 78 12.01 3.20 -6.58
C LYS A 78 10.89 3.37 -5.57
N LEU A 79 10.43 4.60 -5.41
CA LEU A 79 9.26 4.94 -4.61
C LEU A 79 8.08 5.09 -5.57
N ILE A 80 7.06 4.27 -5.38
CA ILE A 80 5.86 4.26 -6.22
C ILE A 80 4.71 4.82 -5.41
N SER A 81 4.08 5.87 -5.93
CA SER A 81 2.96 6.54 -5.27
C SER A 81 1.76 5.61 -5.15
N LYS A 82 0.95 5.77 -4.11
CA LYS A 82 -0.36 5.10 -3.99
C LYS A 82 -1.25 5.38 -5.20
N SER A 83 -1.15 6.56 -5.82
CA SER A 83 -1.91 6.91 -7.04
C SER A 83 -1.56 6.05 -8.25
N ASP A 84 -0.36 5.47 -8.26
CA ASP A 84 0.14 4.65 -9.36
C ASP A 84 -0.25 3.17 -9.19
N ILE A 85 -0.88 2.83 -8.07
CA ILE A 85 -1.41 1.50 -7.80
C ILE A 85 -2.83 1.43 -8.35
N TRP A 86 -3.02 0.61 -9.38
CA TRP A 86 -4.33 0.35 -9.95
C TRP A 86 -5.15 -0.66 -9.13
N GLY A 87 -4.50 -1.69 -8.60
CA GLY A 87 -5.19 -2.78 -7.91
C GLY A 87 -4.39 -3.36 -6.75
N ILE A 88 -5.09 -3.74 -5.69
CA ILE A 88 -4.54 -4.35 -4.48
C ILE A 88 -5.28 -5.65 -4.19
N GLY A 89 -4.55 -6.76 -4.13
CA GLY A 89 -5.08 -8.07 -3.76
C GLY A 89 -3.94 -9.00 -3.32
N GLU A 90 -3.88 -10.21 -3.90
CA GLU A 90 -2.73 -11.11 -3.70
C GLU A 90 -1.40 -10.51 -4.20
N LYS A 91 -1.51 -9.65 -5.22
CA LYS A 91 -0.44 -8.84 -5.80
C LYS A 91 -0.88 -7.38 -5.87
N ILE A 92 0.09 -6.50 -5.98
CA ILE A 92 -0.11 -5.08 -6.28
C ILE A 92 0.07 -4.92 -7.79
N ILE A 93 -0.90 -4.28 -8.44
CA ILE A 93 -0.87 -4.00 -9.88
C ILE A 93 -0.65 -2.50 -10.05
N LEU A 94 0.40 -2.15 -10.77
CA LEU A 94 0.67 -0.75 -11.14
C LEU A 94 -0.16 -0.35 -12.36
N ASN A 95 -0.47 0.93 -12.49
CA ASN A 95 -1.24 1.49 -13.61
C ASN A 95 -0.39 1.71 -14.89
N PHE A 96 0.88 1.32 -14.89
CA PHE A 96 1.80 1.43 -16.02
C PHE A 96 2.56 0.13 -16.27
N THR A 97 3.23 0.04 -17.42
CA THR A 97 4.02 -1.12 -17.86
C THR A 97 5.40 -1.19 -17.20
N LYS A 98 6.04 -2.37 -17.21
CA LYS A 98 7.42 -2.55 -16.74
C LYS A 98 8.43 -1.68 -17.49
N LYS A 99 8.16 -1.40 -18.77
CA LYS A 99 9.01 -0.52 -19.59
C LYS A 99 8.95 0.92 -19.05
N GLU A 100 7.77 1.42 -18.74
CA GLU A 100 7.59 2.74 -18.12
C GLU A 100 8.18 2.77 -16.71
N PHE A 101 7.94 1.74 -15.90
CA PHE A 101 8.55 1.60 -14.57
C PHE A 101 10.08 1.75 -14.62
N SER A 102 10.74 1.15 -15.61
CA SER A 102 12.20 1.23 -15.73
C SER A 102 12.72 2.65 -15.94
N LYS A 103 11.91 3.52 -16.56
CA LYS A 103 12.25 4.91 -16.89
C LYS A 103 11.97 5.92 -15.77
N LEU A 104 11.24 5.54 -14.73
CA LEU A 104 11.07 6.38 -13.54
C LEU A 104 12.44 6.72 -12.94
N GLU A 105 12.65 7.92 -12.41
CA GLU A 105 13.93 8.27 -11.75
C GLU A 105 14.01 7.70 -10.33
#